data_AF-A0A7Y3A2Z8-F1
#
_entry.id   AF-A0A7Y3A2Z8-F1
#
_cell.length_a   1.000
_cell.length_b   1.000
_cell.length_c   1.000
_cell.angle_alpha   90.00
_cell.angle_beta   90.00
_cell.angle_gamma   90.00
#
_symmetry.space_group_name_H-M   'P 1'
#
loop_
_entity.id
_entity.type
_entity.pdbx_description
1 polymer ?
#
loop_
_entity_poly.entity_id
_entity_poly.type
_entity_poly.pdbx_seq_one_letter_code
_entity_poly.pdbx_strand_id
1 'polypeptide(L)'
;MRGTNAITAAGGTSVMNGDLENPMFEVYFHAGYKRFLGSYVNLNLTYHKFNLAYEDAFNDGYMSFDLNLEANLMPYNLFSPFLYAGGGLHAANYFESTQTKVQGGGGVEYLVLPQLGIKLFAEYNHIFDDELDGLEFGATDDIYWRMAFGLNWYFGRHDRSKKLSSDQPTVIESNPIVDDY
;
A
#
# COMPACT_ATOMS: atom_id res chain seq x y z
N MET A 1 -10.81 -13.50 -8.27
CA MET A 1 -10.84 -12.05 -7.99
C MET A 1 -10.22 -11.83 -6.62
N ARG A 2 -9.31 -10.86 -6.51
CA ARG A 2 -8.66 -10.46 -5.25
C ARG A 2 -9.70 -9.92 -4.26
N GLY A 3 -9.42 -10.00 -2.96
CA GLY A 3 -10.28 -9.47 -1.91
C GLY A 3 -10.43 -7.95 -2.01
N THR A 4 -11.51 -7.40 -1.45
CA THR A 4 -11.76 -5.94 -1.42
C THR A 4 -10.82 -5.20 -0.47
N ASN A 5 -10.23 -5.92 0.49
CA ASN A 5 -9.27 -5.39 1.46
C ASN A 5 -8.04 -6.29 1.50
N ALA A 6 -6.90 -5.73 1.90
CA ALA A 6 -5.72 -6.52 2.20
C ALA A 6 -4.94 -5.92 3.37
N ILE A 7 -4.29 -6.78 4.15
CA ILE A 7 -3.29 -6.37 5.13
C ILE A 7 -1.93 -6.66 4.52
N THR A 8 -1.00 -5.72 4.67
CA THR A 8 0.37 -5.86 4.22
C THR A 8 1.31 -5.87 5.41
N ALA A 9 2.30 -6.75 5.37
CA ALA A 9 3.42 -6.75 6.29
C ALA A 9 4.70 -6.91 5.47
N ALA A 10 5.70 -6.08 5.70
CA ALA A 10 6.97 -6.10 4.99
C ALA A 10 8.12 -5.75 5.92
N GLY A 11 9.29 -6.30 5.63
CA GLY A 11 10.56 -5.93 6.24
C GLY A 11 11.52 -5.51 5.14
N GLY A 12 12.31 -4.48 5.40
CA GLY A 12 13.21 -3.94 4.40
C GLY A 12 14.41 -3.23 4.99
N THR A 13 15.20 -2.70 4.07
CA THR A 13 16.33 -1.83 4.40
C THR A 13 16.13 -0.47 3.76
N SER A 14 16.46 0.59 4.47
CA SER A 14 16.59 1.94 3.93
C SER A 14 18.06 2.27 3.69
N VAL A 15 18.31 2.95 2.58
CA VAL A 15 19.60 3.50 2.19
C VAL A 15 19.41 4.99 2.00
N MET A 16 20.07 5.78 2.85
CA MET A 16 20.03 7.23 2.79
C MET A 16 21.06 7.72 1.76
N ASN A 17 20.64 8.59 0.85
CA ASN A 17 21.50 9.18 -0.17
C ASN A 17 21.89 10.60 0.28
N GLY A 18 22.62 10.68 1.38
CA GLY A 18 23.30 11.90 1.82
C GLY A 18 24.77 11.85 1.42
N ASP A 19 25.40 13.00 1.24
CA ASP A 19 26.82 13.23 0.90
C ASP A 19 27.80 12.75 2.01
N LEU A 20 27.40 11.73 2.77
CA LEU A 20 28.09 11.12 3.90
C LEU A 20 28.78 9.84 3.44
N GLU A 21 30.09 9.73 3.70
CA GLU A 21 30.99 8.67 3.25
C GLU A 21 30.59 7.22 3.64
N ASN A 22 29.53 7.01 4.43
CA ASN A 22 29.08 5.69 4.89
C ASN A 22 27.54 5.56 4.88
N PRO A 23 26.94 4.98 3.82
CA PRO A 23 25.51 4.66 3.82
C PRO A 23 25.23 3.58 4.89
N MET A 24 24.51 3.95 5.95
CA MET A 24 24.06 3.01 6.98
C MET A 24 22.79 2.29 6.49
N PHE A 25 22.82 0.96 6.48
CA PHE A 25 21.64 0.15 6.22
C PHE A 25 20.81 0.04 7.48
N GLU A 26 19.60 0.61 7.46
CA GLU A 26 18.68 0.50 8.58
C GLU A 26 17.56 -0.48 8.26
N VAL A 27 17.29 -1.40 9.19
CA VAL A 27 16.18 -2.34 9.05
C VAL A 27 14.89 -1.66 9.53
N TYR A 28 13.86 -1.68 8.69
CA TYR A 28 12.55 -1.14 9.05
C TYR A 28 11.45 -2.19 8.92
N PHE A 29 10.43 -2.04 9.76
CA PHE A 29 9.19 -2.79 9.69
C PHE A 29 8.10 -1.93 9.07
N HIS A 30 7.34 -2.54 8.17
CA HIS A 30 6.23 -1.91 7.47
C HIS A 30 4.99 -2.77 7.64
N ALA A 31 3.94 -2.19 8.22
CA ALA A 31 2.60 -2.76 8.22
C ALA A 31 1.67 -1.83 7.46
N GLY A 32 0.60 -2.35 6.90
CA GLY A 32 -0.37 -1.49 6.24
C GLY A 32 -1.68 -2.18 5.94
N TYR A 33 -2.65 -1.35 5.57
CA TYR A 33 -3.98 -1.74 5.20
C TYR A 33 -4.31 -1.16 3.83
N LYS A 34 -4.67 -2.04 2.90
CA LYS A 34 -5.08 -1.70 1.54
C LYS A 34 -6.57 -1.87 1.37
N ARG A 35 -7.22 -0.87 0.78
CA ARG A 35 -8.62 -0.91 0.37
C ARG A 35 -8.72 -0.72 -1.14
N PHE A 36 -9.27 -1.70 -1.83
CA PHE A 36 -9.46 -1.67 -3.28
C PHE A 36 -10.70 -0.85 -3.62
N LEU A 37 -10.50 0.29 -4.29
CA LEU A 37 -11.59 1.13 -4.82
C LEU A 37 -12.12 0.57 -6.16
N GLY A 38 -11.27 -0.20 -6.86
CA GLY A 38 -11.61 -0.93 -8.07
C GLY A 38 -10.57 -2.02 -8.34
N SER A 39 -10.50 -2.50 -9.59
CA SER A 39 -9.50 -3.50 -9.96
C SER A 39 -8.09 -2.89 -10.14
N TYR A 40 -8.01 -1.63 -10.58
CA TYR A 40 -6.73 -0.99 -10.94
C TYR A 40 -6.18 -0.05 -9.87
N VAL A 41 -7.02 0.49 -8.98
CA VAL A 41 -6.61 1.50 -7.99
C VAL A 41 -6.99 1.05 -6.59
N ASN A 42 -6.08 1.23 -5.65
CA ASN A 42 -6.30 0.98 -4.24
C ASN A 42 -5.71 2.09 -3.37
N LEU A 43 -6.33 2.30 -2.21
CA LEU A 43 -5.85 3.19 -1.18
C LEU A 43 -5.09 2.35 -0.15
N ASN A 44 -3.88 2.76 0.20
CA ASN A 44 -3.01 2.05 1.11
C ASN A 44 -2.63 2.95 2.28
N LEU A 45 -3.02 2.57 3.48
CA LEU A 45 -2.64 3.22 4.73
C LEU A 45 -1.50 2.40 5.36
N THR A 46 -0.32 3.00 5.50
CA THR A 46 0.87 2.30 5.95
C THR A 46 1.39 2.89 7.24
N TYR A 47 1.90 2.01 8.09
CA TYR A 47 2.54 2.31 9.35
C TYR A 47 3.96 1.77 9.30
N HIS A 48 4.94 2.65 9.47
CA HIS A 48 6.34 2.27 9.53
C HIS A 48 6.82 2.39 10.97
N LYS A 49 7.55 1.37 11.42
CA LYS A 49 8.28 1.39 12.69
C LYS A 49 9.74 1.05 12.40
N PHE A 50 10.63 1.93 12.82
CA PHE A 50 12.06 1.73 12.72
C PHE A 50 12.68 1.96 14.10
N ASN A 51 13.65 1.11 14.45
CA ASN A 51 14.39 1.22 15.69
C ASN A 51 15.83 1.58 15.31
N LEU A 52 16.32 2.74 15.74
CA LEU A 52 17.77 2.99 15.77
C LEU A 52 18.32 2.16 16.93
N ALA A 53 18.84 0.96 16.64
CA ALA A 53 19.52 0.16 17.64
C ALA A 53 20.95 0.69 17.81
N TYR A 54 21.17 1.56 18.79
CA TYR A 54 22.52 1.78 19.34
C TYR A 54 22.82 0.69 20.37
N GLU A 55 24.04 0.13 20.31
CA GLU A 55 24.63 -0.64 21.40
C GLU A 55 24.56 0.23 22.67
N ASP A 56 23.84 -0.25 23.68
CA ASP A 56 23.62 0.38 24.98
C ASP A 56 22.69 1.63 25.04
N ALA A 57 21.45 1.34 25.47
CA ALA A 57 20.65 2.13 26.43
C ALA A 57 19.51 3.07 25.96
N PHE A 58 19.16 3.19 24.67
CA PHE A 58 17.91 3.89 24.29
C PHE A 58 17.15 3.18 23.16
N ASN A 59 15.91 2.76 23.43
CA ASN A 59 14.98 2.13 22.49
C ASN A 59 13.94 3.17 22.04
N ASP A 60 14.42 4.23 21.38
CA ASP A 60 13.54 5.24 20.81
C ASP A 60 12.99 4.72 19.48
N GLY A 61 11.80 4.13 19.55
CA GLY A 61 11.08 3.63 18.39
C GLY A 61 10.38 4.77 17.66
N TYR A 62 10.91 5.16 16.51
CA TYR A 62 10.26 6.14 15.66
C TYR A 62 9.10 5.50 14.88
N MET A 63 8.07 6.29 14.62
CA MET A 63 6.89 5.85 13.88
C MET A 63 6.51 6.83 12.78
N SER A 64 6.00 6.31 11.67
CA SER A 64 5.39 7.13 10.62
C SER A 64 4.06 6.54 10.16
N PHE A 65 3.14 7.42 9.81
CA PHE A 65 1.86 7.08 9.23
C PHE A 65 1.76 7.70 7.85
N ASP A 66 1.52 6.85 6.86
CA ASP A 66 1.56 7.29 5.47
C ASP A 66 0.30 6.83 4.74
N LEU A 67 -0.18 7.70 3.85
CA LEU A 67 -1.34 7.44 3.02
C LEU A 67 -0.91 7.49 1.57
N ASN A 68 -1.05 6.34 0.92
CA ASN A 68 -0.56 6.08 -0.43
C ASN A 68 -1.71 5.68 -1.35
N LEU A 69 -1.67 6.18 -2.58
CA LEU A 69 -2.54 5.73 -3.66
C LEU A 69 -1.72 4.81 -4.57
N GLU A 70 -2.18 3.57 -4.72
CA GLU A 70 -1.50 2.53 -5.48
C GLU A 70 -2.30 2.14 -6.73
N ALA A 71 -1.63 2.19 -7.88
CA ALA A 71 -2.12 1.77 -9.17
C ALA A 71 -1.51 0.42 -9.57
N ASN A 72 -2.35 -0.59 -9.73
CA ASN A 72 -1.99 -1.92 -10.22
C ASN A 72 -2.13 -1.95 -11.75
N LEU A 73 -1.03 -2.21 -12.44
CA LEU A 73 -1.02 -2.26 -13.91
C LEU A 73 -1.65 -3.55 -14.44
N MET A 74 -1.42 -4.68 -13.77
CA MET A 74 -1.94 -5.99 -14.18
C MET A 74 -2.63 -6.73 -13.04
N PRO A 75 -3.84 -6.32 -12.63
CA PRO A 75 -4.51 -6.88 -11.44
C PRO A 75 -5.07 -8.31 -11.62
N TYR A 76 -5.24 -8.77 -12.86
CA TYR A 76 -5.83 -10.07 -13.19
C TYR A 76 -4.80 -11.19 -13.38
N ASN A 77 -3.51 -10.86 -13.40
CA ASN A 77 -2.43 -11.82 -13.56
C ASN A 77 -1.83 -12.22 -12.20
N LEU A 78 -1.13 -13.35 -12.17
CA LEU A 78 -0.37 -13.78 -10.99
C LEU A 78 0.79 -12.83 -10.69
N PHE A 79 1.40 -12.26 -11.74
CA PHE A 79 2.41 -11.21 -11.65
C PHE A 79 1.76 -9.86 -11.90
N SER A 80 1.78 -8.99 -10.88
CA SER A 80 1.14 -7.68 -10.89
C SER A 80 2.16 -6.61 -10.53
N PRO A 81 2.71 -5.89 -11.54
CA PRO A 81 3.48 -4.69 -11.27
C PRO A 81 2.53 -3.58 -10.78
N PHE A 82 3.01 -2.81 -9.82
CA PHE A 82 2.27 -1.70 -9.22
C PHE A 82 3.17 -0.50 -9.01
N LEU A 83 2.56 0.67 -9.05
CA LEU A 83 3.18 1.95 -8.72
C LEU A 83 2.33 2.61 -7.65
N TYR A 84 2.96 3.37 -6.77
CA TYR A 84 2.24 4.13 -5.77
C TYR A 84 2.89 5.48 -5.51
N ALA A 85 2.08 6.43 -5.10
CA ALA A 85 2.52 7.73 -4.64
C ALA A 85 1.61 8.19 -3.50
N GLY A 86 2.18 8.92 -2.56
CA GLY A 86 1.46 9.38 -1.39
C GLY A 86 2.26 10.32 -0.54
N GLY A 87 1.66 10.68 0.59
CA GLY A 87 2.28 11.51 1.60
C GLY A 87 2.12 10.85 2.95
N GLY A 88 3.05 11.13 3.84
CA GLY A 88 2.99 10.69 5.22
C GLY A 88 3.40 11.78 6.18
N LEU A 89 3.22 11.47 7.45
CA LEU A 89 3.66 12.30 8.54
C LEU A 89 4.63 11.48 9.37
N HIS A 90 5.82 12.02 9.60
CA HIS A 90 6.74 11.49 10.59
C HIS A 90 6.36 12.06 11.96
N ALA A 91 6.14 11.16 12.93
CA ALA A 91 5.93 11.54 14.32
C ALA A 91 7.06 10.92 15.14
N ALA A 92 8.06 11.73 15.49
CA ALA A 92 9.03 11.37 16.51
C ALA A 92 8.39 11.53 17.91
N ASN A 93 8.94 10.80 18.89
CA ASN A 93 8.49 10.90 20.28
C ASN A 93 8.34 12.37 20.71
N TYR A 94 7.24 12.65 21.43
CA TYR A 94 6.80 13.96 21.95
C TYR A 94 6.02 14.92 21.05
N PHE A 95 5.63 14.57 19.81
CA PHE A 95 4.70 15.41 19.00
C PHE A 95 5.15 16.87 18.79
N GLU A 96 6.41 17.23 19.09
CA GLU A 96 6.89 18.61 18.95
C GLU A 96 7.20 19.00 17.51
N SER A 97 7.46 18.03 16.62
CA SER A 97 7.66 18.28 15.19
C SER A 97 6.89 17.26 14.35
N THR A 98 5.96 17.77 13.53
CA THR A 98 5.23 16.99 12.53
C THR A 98 5.83 17.32 11.18
N GLN A 99 6.77 16.50 10.73
CA GLN A 99 7.36 16.67 9.40
C GLN A 99 6.50 15.96 8.36
N THR A 100 6.17 16.69 7.31
CA THR A 100 5.43 16.13 6.17
C THR A 100 6.42 15.51 5.21
N LYS A 101 6.10 14.32 4.74
CA LYS A 101 6.92 13.63 3.72
C LYS A 101 6.06 13.27 2.53
N VAL A 102 6.68 13.21 1.37
CA VAL A 102 6.10 12.57 0.18
C VAL A 102 6.91 11.34 -0.14
N GLN A 103 6.18 10.29 -0.51
CA GLN A 103 6.77 9.03 -0.92
C GLN A 103 6.17 8.57 -2.25
N GLY A 104 7.03 8.03 -3.10
CA GLY A 104 6.66 7.46 -4.38
C GLY A 104 7.43 6.18 -4.58
N GLY A 105 6.78 5.13 -5.03
CA GLY A 105 7.43 3.84 -5.16
C GLY A 105 6.83 2.99 -6.24
N GLY A 106 7.57 1.94 -6.56
CA GLY A 106 7.19 0.94 -7.53
C GLY A 106 7.57 -0.43 -7.05
N GLY A 107 6.78 -1.41 -7.43
CA GLY A 107 7.02 -2.78 -7.02
C GLY A 107 6.36 -3.79 -7.92
N VAL A 108 6.65 -5.03 -7.60
CA VAL A 108 6.05 -6.19 -8.22
C VAL A 108 5.44 -7.05 -7.14
N GLU A 109 4.29 -7.60 -7.45
CA GLU A 109 3.63 -8.58 -6.59
C GLU A 109 3.42 -9.88 -7.36
N TYR A 110 3.67 -11.00 -6.68
CA TYR A 110 3.40 -12.34 -7.14
C TYR A 110 2.36 -13.02 -6.25
N LEU A 111 1.22 -13.38 -6.83
CA LEU A 111 0.13 -14.04 -6.12
C LEU A 111 0.40 -15.55 -6.01
N VAL A 112 0.70 -16.04 -4.81
CA VAL A 112 0.95 -17.48 -4.56
C VAL A 112 -0.38 -18.22 -4.35
N LEU A 113 -1.31 -17.60 -3.62
CA LEU A 113 -2.65 -18.11 -3.36
C LEU A 113 -3.67 -16.99 -3.62
N PRO A 114 -4.96 -17.31 -3.86
CA PRO A 114 -6.01 -16.30 -4.02
C PRO A 114 -6.12 -15.28 -2.87
N GLN A 115 -5.58 -15.63 -1.69
CA GLN A 115 -5.59 -14.82 -0.47
C GLN A 115 -4.18 -14.35 -0.05
N LEU A 116 -3.10 -14.83 -0.68
CA LEU A 116 -1.73 -14.52 -0.26
C LEU A 116 -0.88 -14.12 -1.47
N GLY A 117 -0.42 -12.87 -1.47
CA GLY A 117 0.56 -12.34 -2.40
C GLY A 117 1.90 -12.07 -1.72
N ILE A 118 2.98 -12.25 -2.47
CA ILE A 118 4.32 -11.84 -2.08
C ILE A 118 4.64 -10.56 -2.85
N LYS A 119 5.12 -9.51 -2.19
CA LYS A 119 5.48 -8.25 -2.81
C LYS A 119 6.95 -7.91 -2.60
N LEU A 120 7.56 -7.32 -3.61
CA LEU A 120 8.86 -6.66 -3.53
C LEU A 120 8.68 -5.24 -4.06
N PHE A 121 9.13 -4.25 -3.30
CA PHE A 121 8.95 -2.86 -3.69
C PHE A 121 10.15 -2.00 -3.30
N ALA A 122 10.37 -0.96 -4.10
CA ALA A 122 11.30 0.10 -3.83
C ALA A 122 10.51 1.41 -3.67
N GLU A 123 10.90 2.20 -2.68
CA GLU A 123 10.26 3.46 -2.33
C GLU A 123 11.31 4.57 -2.35
N TYR A 124 10.98 5.65 -3.04
CA TYR A 124 11.64 6.92 -2.97
C TYR A 124 10.90 7.79 -1.95
N ASN A 125 11.65 8.36 -1.01
CA ASN A 125 11.09 9.27 -0.03
C ASN A 125 11.79 10.62 -0.10
N HIS A 126 10.98 11.66 0.04
CA HIS A 126 11.42 13.04 0.08
C HIS A 126 10.71 13.73 1.24
N ILE A 127 11.49 14.27 2.17
CA ILE A 127 11.00 14.96 3.36
C ILE A 127 10.93 16.45 3.01
N PHE A 128 9.76 17.06 3.23
CA PHE A 128 9.62 18.51 3.16
C PHE A 128 9.77 19.05 4.57
N ASP A 129 10.91 19.68 4.87
CA ASP A 129 11.09 20.41 6.12
C ASP A 129 10.44 21.79 5.94
N ASP A 130 9.14 21.86 6.20
CA ASP A 130 8.32 23.05 5.97
C ASP A 130 8.31 23.91 7.25
N GLU A 131 9.42 24.60 7.52
CA GLU A 131 9.38 25.79 8.35
C GLU A 131 8.70 26.88 7.50
N LEU A 132 7.45 27.17 7.83
CA LEU A 132 6.61 28.23 7.27
C LEU A 132 7.33 29.58 7.16
N ASP A 133 8.05 29.88 6.07
CA ASP A 133 8.23 31.25 5.58
C ASP A 133 8.90 31.31 4.19
N GLY A 134 8.39 32.20 3.34
CA GLY A 134 8.83 32.32 1.95
C GLY A 134 10.31 32.67 1.82
N LEU A 135 10.96 32.06 0.81
CA LEU A 135 12.37 32.20 0.41
C LEU A 135 13.31 31.19 1.09
N GLU A 136 13.54 30.04 0.46
CA GLU A 136 14.79 29.76 -0.26
C GLU A 136 14.71 28.39 -0.96
N PHE A 137 14.94 28.39 -2.28
CA PHE A 137 15.41 27.21 -2.99
C PHE A 137 16.84 26.91 -2.48
N GLY A 138 16.97 26.02 -1.50
CA GLY A 138 18.21 25.78 -0.75
C GLY A 138 18.50 24.31 -0.48
N ALA A 139 18.86 23.59 -1.54
CA ALA A 139 19.59 22.32 -1.61
C ALA A 139 20.16 21.69 -0.31
N THR A 140 19.33 21.00 0.46
CA THR A 140 19.72 19.75 1.14
C THR A 140 18.52 18.82 1.13
N ASP A 141 18.22 18.29 -0.06
CA ASP A 141 17.15 17.31 -0.24
C ASP A 141 17.62 15.99 0.39
N ASP A 142 17.27 15.75 1.66
CA ASP A 142 17.51 14.48 2.36
C ASP A 142 16.63 13.37 1.75
N ILE A 143 17.05 12.92 0.57
CA ILE A 143 16.42 11.87 -0.21
C ILE A 143 16.91 10.52 0.30
N TYR A 144 15.98 9.61 0.53
CA TYR A 144 16.33 8.23 0.88
C TYR A 144 15.50 7.22 0.08
N TRP A 145 16.17 6.11 -0.24
CA TRP A 145 15.58 4.98 -0.94
C TRP A 145 15.32 3.87 0.07
N ARG A 146 14.19 3.19 -0.08
CA ARG A 146 13.86 2.03 0.73
C ARG A 146 13.54 0.85 -0.17
N MET A 147 14.02 -0.33 0.22
CA MET A 147 13.67 -1.57 -0.45
C MET A 147 13.09 -2.53 0.58
N ALA A 148 11.92 -3.10 0.30
CA ALA A 148 11.28 -4.03 1.19
C ALA A 148 10.66 -5.21 0.47
N PHE A 149 10.71 -6.33 1.17
CA PHE A 149 10.04 -7.56 0.82
C PHE A 149 8.89 -7.81 1.80
N GLY A 150 7.72 -8.16 1.29
CA GLY A 150 6.53 -8.30 2.12
C GLY A 150 5.52 -9.31 1.61
N LEU A 151 4.49 -9.48 2.43
CA LEU A 151 3.35 -10.34 2.19
C LEU A 151 2.08 -9.49 2.23
N ASN A 152 1.17 -9.77 1.30
CA ASN A 152 -0.17 -9.19 1.25
C ASN A 152 -1.19 -10.30 1.48
N TRP A 153 -1.96 -10.17 2.55
CA TRP A 153 -3.08 -11.06 2.84
C TRP A 153 -4.38 -10.40 2.41
N TYR A 154 -5.06 -10.98 1.41
CA TYR A 154 -6.30 -10.49 0.84
C TYR A 154 -7.52 -11.10 1.52
N PHE A 155 -8.47 -10.25 1.91
CA PHE A 155 -9.74 -10.66 2.49
C PHE A 155 -10.87 -9.70 2.11
N GLY A 156 -12.10 -10.11 2.39
CA GLY A 156 -13.30 -9.43 1.91
C GLY A 156 -13.76 -10.02 0.59
N ARG A 157 -14.94 -10.64 0.63
CA ARG A 157 -15.61 -11.17 -0.56
C ARG A 157 -16.15 -9.96 -1.34
N HIS A 158 -15.89 -9.90 -2.64
CA HIS A 158 -16.90 -9.29 -3.51
C HIS A 158 -18.14 -10.16 -3.32
N ASP A 159 -19.12 -9.69 -2.56
CA ASP A 159 -20.44 -10.28 -2.61
C ASP A 159 -20.88 -10.24 -4.07
N ARG A 160 -20.76 -11.40 -4.74
CA ARG A 160 -21.76 -11.75 -5.72
C ARG A 160 -23.06 -11.80 -4.95
N SER A 161 -23.72 -10.65 -4.85
CA SER A 161 -25.16 -10.60 -4.74
C SER A 161 -25.69 -11.43 -5.92
N LYS A 162 -25.87 -12.74 -5.68
CA LYS A 162 -26.76 -13.59 -6.44
C LYS A 162 -28.19 -13.13 -6.15
N LYS A 163 -28.52 -11.90 -6.57
CA LYS A 163 -29.90 -11.40 -6.68
C LYS A 163 -30.30 -11.17 -8.14
N LEU A 164 -29.68 -11.90 -9.06
CA LEU A 164 -30.05 -11.92 -10.47
C LEU A 164 -30.02 -13.37 -10.95
N SER A 165 -31.02 -14.16 -10.54
CA SER A 165 -31.53 -15.37 -11.24
C SER A 165 -32.37 -16.27 -10.31
N SER A 166 -33.36 -15.71 -9.60
CA SER A 166 -34.52 -16.51 -9.14
C SER A 166 -35.85 -15.83 -9.45
N ASP A 167 -35.83 -14.79 -10.30
CA ASP A 167 -37.02 -14.01 -10.65
C ASP A 167 -37.08 -13.77 -12.16
N GLN A 168 -36.71 -14.81 -12.92
CA GLN A 168 -37.18 -14.95 -14.29
C GLN A 168 -38.52 -15.70 -14.17
N PRO A 169 -39.68 -15.07 -14.44
CA PRO A 169 -40.88 -15.85 -14.65
C PRO A 169 -40.60 -16.71 -15.88
N THR A 170 -40.48 -18.03 -15.69
CA THR A 170 -40.55 -18.98 -16.79
C THR A 170 -41.95 -18.90 -17.38
N VAL A 171 -42.15 -17.97 -18.30
CA VAL A 171 -43.33 -17.93 -19.17
C VAL A 171 -43.11 -19.02 -20.22
N ILE A 172 -43.32 -20.26 -19.79
CA ILE A 172 -43.65 -21.38 -20.67
C ILE A 172 -44.84 -22.09 -20.04
N GLU A 173 -45.94 -21.35 -19.84
CA GLU A 173 -47.25 -21.98 -19.94
C GLU A 173 -47.63 -21.90 -21.42
N SER A 174 -47.35 -23.01 -22.08
CA SER A 174 -47.85 -23.34 -23.41
C SER A 174 -49.37 -23.16 -23.43
N ASN A 175 -49.83 -22.27 -24.31
CA ASN A 175 -51.20 -22.16 -24.74
C ASN A 175 -51.79 -23.55 -25.05
N PRO A 176 -52.81 -24.05 -24.32
CA PRO A 176 -53.57 -25.17 -24.81
C PRO A 176 -54.40 -24.64 -25.98
N ILE A 177 -54.07 -25.11 -27.19
CA ILE A 177 -54.92 -24.91 -28.35
C ILE A 177 -56.26 -25.58 -28.05
N VAL A 178 -57.30 -24.75 -28.06
CA VAL A 178 -58.70 -25.19 -28.09
C VAL A 178 -58.89 -25.92 -29.42
N ASP A 179 -59.09 -27.23 -29.38
CA ASP A 179 -59.72 -27.96 -30.47
C ASP A 179 -61.13 -28.34 -30.03
N ASP A 180 -62.08 -27.64 -30.64
CA ASP A 180 -63.52 -27.79 -30.57
C ASP A 180 -63.91 -28.79 -31.66
N TYR A 181 -64.40 -30.01 -31.31
CA TYR A 181 -65.23 -30.90 -32.15
C TYR A 181 -65.83 -32.06 -31.35
#